data_AF-A0A9P7JJ47-F1
#
_entry.id   AF-A0A9P7JJ47-F1
#
_cell.length_a   1.000
_cell.length_b   1.000
_cell.length_c   1.000
_cell.angle_alpha   90.00
_cell.angle_beta   90.00
_cell.angle_gamma   90.00
#
_symmetry.space_group_name_H-M   'P 1'
#
loop_
_entity.id
_entity.type
_entity.pdbx_description
1 polymer ?
#
loop_
_entity_poly.entity_id
_entity_poly.type
_entity_poly.pdbx_seq_one_letter_code
_entity_poly.pdbx_strand_id
1 'polypeptide(L)'
;MPSSKYSEADVEALQERLKLVEQRFSNVSTSFKKLQAERSAVDVIIRELTPLEDAHDATVLHDYLSNMNMKTELTQDELQRLNGKLTRQEERIEELRDTHKLETRSQLDQIHKLRQQLDEAEALVAASQASASHTEEEAAKRNAEIERLAVEVAKAKEVAKEEEEKRVKAISLLKTVRQKLVKAEKDRDDALKEIGESKEKDRLERDKERAERARLQSEIDAVNAEREKAVTGLKAQFDKEVAAVRDRSEKELSASRAQFEVEIAALKMSHSTESTLKRSQITTLEASVNNLSRENRSSFEQLQIRQAELESSQHHVGILQSQYTEVQFQLREAQDRLTLLTEEISDLRGEQETRLHGPGAPQEDVSQLISMMEAKYEARLAEIKRNLVLAEKERTESEADWSRKLCDKGRETDELKMILQSSAKLREEKESITGVLKSEIERLEAEVQNHQRHALELQLQVDRMNDAETSFQLRISDTQAEAEGYKSQIESLKAHEVQLRGHIKTLREELRKVQNSAALLERQRNPGVGYWTSRIENTDSRASISSASDLPSRATSPGPTSPTPSKGDEDINLEYLRNVILQFLEHKEMRPNLVRVLSIILRFTPQETRRLIAKV
;
A
#
# COMPACT_ATOMS: atom_id res chain seq x y z
N MET A 1 45.78 -247.91 46.40
CA MET A 1 44.74 -248.94 46.21
C MET A 1 43.47 -248.47 46.92
N PRO A 2 42.25 -248.80 46.45
CA PRO A 2 41.81 -249.06 45.07
C PRO A 2 40.46 -248.31 44.72
N SER A 3 39.86 -248.63 43.57
CA SER A 3 38.40 -248.70 43.22
C SER A 3 37.32 -247.80 43.90
N SER A 4 36.27 -247.31 43.21
CA SER A 4 35.91 -247.42 41.78
C SER A 4 34.85 -246.39 41.29
N LYS A 5 35.30 -245.44 40.45
CA LYS A 5 34.69 -244.94 39.19
C LYS A 5 33.25 -244.35 39.13
N TYR A 6 33.20 -243.08 38.73
CA TYR A 6 32.06 -242.26 38.21
C TYR A 6 30.93 -241.90 39.19
N SER A 7 30.41 -240.66 39.26
CA SER A 7 30.91 -239.34 38.82
C SER A 7 30.04 -238.23 39.45
N GLU A 8 30.54 -237.47 40.43
CA GLU A 8 29.73 -236.49 41.20
C GLU A 8 29.70 -235.05 40.64
N ALA A 9 30.54 -234.72 39.65
CA ALA A 9 30.83 -233.33 39.27
C ALA A 9 29.74 -232.58 38.46
N ASP A 10 28.60 -233.22 38.13
CA ASP A 10 27.66 -232.72 37.11
C ASP A 10 26.38 -232.05 37.70
N VAL A 11 26.18 -232.13 39.02
CA VAL A 11 24.93 -231.69 39.68
C VAL A 11 24.97 -230.22 40.13
N GLU A 12 26.09 -229.74 40.69
CA GLU A 12 26.22 -228.33 41.14
C GLU A 12 26.14 -227.34 39.97
N ALA A 13 26.78 -227.66 38.84
CA ALA A 13 26.80 -226.81 37.65
C ALA A 13 25.40 -226.54 37.06
N LEU A 14 24.44 -227.45 37.26
CA LEU A 14 23.05 -227.26 36.84
C LEU A 14 22.30 -226.27 37.75
N GLN A 15 22.58 -226.26 39.05
CA GLN A 15 21.87 -225.39 40.02
C GLN A 15 22.27 -223.91 39.87
N GLU A 16 23.55 -223.62 39.66
CA GLU A 16 24.00 -222.24 39.37
C GLU A 16 23.37 -221.70 38.07
N ARG A 17 23.31 -222.55 37.03
CA ARG A 17 22.75 -222.19 35.73
C ARG A 17 21.25 -221.87 35.81
N LEU A 18 20.50 -222.54 36.69
CA LEU A 18 19.08 -222.26 36.91
C LEU A 18 18.88 -220.86 37.53
N LYS A 19 19.58 -220.53 38.62
CA LYS A 19 19.54 -219.21 39.26
C LYS A 19 19.86 -218.07 38.29
N LEU A 20 20.85 -218.27 37.41
CA LEU A 20 21.24 -217.27 36.42
C LEU A 20 20.13 -217.01 35.36
N VAL A 21 19.32 -218.03 35.04
CA VAL A 21 18.17 -217.88 34.13
C VAL A 21 17.01 -217.16 34.83
N GLU A 22 16.71 -217.51 36.08
CA GLU A 22 15.66 -216.83 36.87
C GLU A 22 15.97 -215.33 37.05
N GLN A 23 17.21 -214.98 37.41
CA GLN A 23 17.65 -213.59 37.53
C GLN A 23 17.60 -212.83 36.18
N ARG A 24 17.91 -213.50 35.05
CA ARG A 24 17.72 -212.91 33.72
C ARG A 24 16.24 -212.71 33.41
N PHE A 25 15.36 -213.63 33.79
CA PHE A 25 13.93 -213.51 33.53
C PHE A 25 13.29 -212.37 34.35
N SER A 26 13.69 -212.18 35.63
CA SER A 26 13.23 -211.01 36.42
C SER A 26 13.71 -209.69 35.82
N ASN A 27 14.93 -209.63 35.32
CA ASN A 27 15.50 -208.43 34.69
C ASN A 27 14.82 -208.13 33.34
N VAL A 28 14.54 -209.14 32.52
CA VAL A 28 13.76 -208.97 31.28
C VAL A 28 12.34 -208.51 31.60
N SER A 29 11.66 -209.13 32.58
CA SER A 29 10.30 -208.75 32.97
C SER A 29 10.19 -207.31 33.50
N THR A 30 11.16 -206.86 34.31
CA THR A 30 11.21 -205.46 34.77
C THR A 30 11.53 -204.47 33.64
N SER A 31 12.44 -204.82 32.73
CA SER A 31 12.73 -203.99 31.54
C SER A 31 11.51 -203.87 30.60
N PHE A 32 10.77 -204.96 30.39
CA PHE A 32 9.55 -204.96 29.59
C PHE A 32 8.46 -204.10 30.22
N LYS A 33 8.24 -204.21 31.54
CA LYS A 33 7.30 -203.35 32.28
C LYS A 33 7.69 -201.87 32.21
N LYS A 34 8.99 -201.53 32.28
CA LYS A 34 9.46 -200.15 32.13
C LYS A 34 9.20 -199.63 30.71
N LEU A 35 9.50 -200.44 29.68
CA LEU A 35 9.26 -200.06 28.28
C LEU A 35 7.76 -199.90 27.97
N GLN A 36 6.91 -200.73 28.56
CA GLN A 36 5.45 -200.62 28.46
C GLN A 36 4.92 -199.34 29.14
N ALA A 37 5.48 -198.97 30.31
CA ALA A 37 5.14 -197.73 31.00
C ALA A 37 5.61 -196.49 30.20
N GLU A 38 6.85 -196.49 29.70
CA GLU A 38 7.39 -195.41 28.85
C GLU A 38 6.57 -195.23 27.57
N ARG A 39 6.18 -196.33 26.92
CA ARG A 39 5.25 -196.29 25.78
C ARG A 39 3.92 -195.61 26.17
N SER A 40 3.29 -196.04 27.27
CA SER A 40 2.01 -195.44 27.70
C SER A 40 2.14 -193.95 28.07
N ALA A 41 3.30 -193.49 28.53
CA ALA A 41 3.57 -192.08 28.76
C ALA A 41 3.71 -191.29 27.44
N VAL A 42 4.31 -191.88 26.40
CA VAL A 42 4.36 -191.30 25.04
C VAL A 42 2.96 -191.21 24.43
N ASP A 43 2.14 -192.27 24.55
CA ASP A 43 0.75 -192.28 24.09
C ASP A 43 -0.09 -191.16 24.77
N VAL A 44 0.16 -190.85 26.04
CA VAL A 44 -0.48 -189.71 26.75
C VAL A 44 0.01 -188.36 26.23
N ILE A 45 1.33 -188.15 26.10
CA ILE A 45 1.89 -186.88 25.59
C ILE A 45 1.41 -186.59 24.16
N ILE A 46 1.26 -187.63 23.33
CA ILE A 46 0.71 -187.49 21.98
C ILE A 46 -0.74 -187.02 22.02
N ARG A 47 -1.59 -187.52 22.93
CA ARG A 47 -2.98 -187.05 23.11
C ARG A 47 -3.09 -185.63 23.67
N GLU A 48 -2.13 -185.20 24.49
CA GLU A 48 -2.12 -183.84 25.06
C GLU A 48 -1.67 -182.78 24.05
N LEU A 49 -0.74 -183.13 23.13
CA LEU A 49 -0.13 -182.20 22.18
C LEU A 49 -0.68 -182.33 20.74
N THR A 50 -1.37 -183.41 20.42
CA THR A 50 -1.93 -183.68 19.08
C THR A 50 -3.31 -184.36 19.18
N PRO A 51 -4.19 -184.25 18.17
CA PRO A 51 -5.48 -184.93 18.17
C PRO A 51 -5.40 -186.43 17.81
N LEU A 52 -4.29 -187.10 18.12
CA LEU A 52 -4.03 -188.51 17.78
C LEU A 52 -4.12 -189.39 19.02
N GLU A 53 -4.68 -190.59 18.87
CA GLU A 53 -5.00 -191.47 20.01
C GLU A 53 -3.85 -192.39 20.46
N ASP A 54 -2.91 -192.74 19.59
CA ASP A 54 -1.87 -193.72 19.90
C ASP A 54 -0.65 -193.62 18.96
N ALA A 55 0.53 -194.00 19.47
CA ALA A 55 1.82 -193.88 18.79
C ALA A 55 2.09 -194.92 17.70
N HIS A 56 1.09 -195.70 17.25
CA HIS A 56 1.31 -196.76 16.26
C HIS A 56 1.56 -196.21 14.84
N ASP A 57 0.88 -195.13 14.44
CA ASP A 57 1.00 -194.59 13.07
C ASP A 57 1.90 -193.35 13.04
N ALA A 58 3.19 -193.59 12.82
CA ALA A 58 4.19 -192.55 12.67
C ALA A 58 3.97 -191.65 11.44
N THR A 59 3.18 -192.07 10.44
CA THR A 59 2.95 -191.28 9.22
C THR A 59 2.01 -190.11 9.51
N VAL A 60 0.91 -190.37 10.24
CA VAL A 60 -0.08 -189.33 10.59
C VAL A 60 0.53 -188.29 11.55
N LEU A 61 1.41 -188.71 12.47
CA LEU A 61 2.14 -187.79 13.34
C LEU A 61 3.12 -186.90 12.56
N HIS A 62 3.85 -187.48 11.59
CA HIS A 62 4.74 -186.72 10.71
C HIS A 62 3.96 -185.67 9.89
N ASP A 63 2.84 -186.06 9.29
CA ASP A 63 2.05 -185.16 8.45
C ASP A 63 1.38 -184.05 9.28
N TYR A 64 0.97 -184.34 10.52
CA TYR A 64 0.52 -183.31 11.46
C TYR A 64 1.64 -182.30 11.78
N LEU A 65 2.84 -182.78 12.11
CA LEU A 65 4.00 -181.92 12.40
C LEU A 65 4.43 -181.10 11.17
N SER A 66 4.42 -181.68 9.98
CA SER A 66 4.71 -180.98 8.73
C SER A 66 3.66 -179.89 8.43
N ASN A 67 2.39 -180.15 8.71
CA ASN A 67 1.29 -179.19 8.56
C ASN A 67 1.40 -178.04 9.59
N MET A 68 1.78 -178.35 10.83
CA MET A 68 2.07 -177.33 11.86
C MET A 68 3.29 -176.48 11.48
N ASN A 69 4.36 -177.08 10.97
CA ASN A 69 5.53 -176.32 10.51
C ASN A 69 5.17 -175.40 9.33
N MET A 70 4.48 -175.92 8.32
CA MET A 70 4.02 -175.12 7.17
C MET A 70 3.07 -173.98 7.57
N LYS A 71 2.24 -174.15 8.62
CA LYS A 71 1.45 -173.07 9.21
C LYS A 71 2.30 -172.06 10.00
N THR A 72 3.36 -172.52 10.66
CA THR A 72 4.31 -171.65 11.36
C THR A 72 5.07 -170.78 10.34
N GLU A 73 5.52 -171.36 9.24
CA GLU A 73 6.12 -170.63 8.10
C GLU A 73 5.12 -169.63 7.49
N LEU A 74 3.90 -170.04 7.15
CA LEU A 74 2.87 -169.14 6.60
C LEU A 74 2.49 -168.00 7.55
N THR A 75 2.43 -168.25 8.86
CA THR A 75 2.15 -167.20 9.85
C THR A 75 3.36 -166.31 10.10
N GLN A 76 4.58 -166.84 10.06
CA GLN A 76 5.82 -166.07 10.13
C GLN A 76 5.98 -165.15 8.90
N ASP A 77 5.71 -165.65 7.69
CA ASP A 77 5.73 -164.88 6.46
C ASP A 77 4.66 -163.78 6.46
N GLU A 78 3.43 -164.08 6.91
CA GLU A 78 2.40 -163.06 7.06
C GLU A 78 2.76 -162.02 8.13
N LEU A 79 3.39 -162.43 9.24
CA LEU A 79 3.85 -161.52 10.29
C LEU A 79 5.00 -160.64 9.79
N GLN A 80 5.95 -161.18 9.02
CA GLN A 80 6.97 -160.39 8.31
C GLN A 80 6.34 -159.43 7.30
N ARG A 81 5.33 -159.88 6.52
CA ARG A 81 4.61 -159.05 5.55
C ARG A 81 3.80 -157.93 6.21
N LEU A 82 3.22 -158.19 7.38
CA LEU A 82 2.50 -157.19 8.19
C LEU A 82 3.47 -156.22 8.86
N ASN A 83 4.57 -156.68 9.43
CA ASN A 83 5.61 -155.83 10.01
C ASN A 83 6.27 -154.95 8.92
N GLY A 84 6.48 -155.51 7.73
CA GLY A 84 6.89 -154.79 6.51
C GLY A 84 5.83 -153.85 5.92
N LYS A 85 4.57 -153.89 6.39
CA LYS A 85 3.56 -152.86 6.10
C LYS A 85 3.51 -151.80 7.20
N LEU A 86 3.67 -152.21 8.45
CA LEU A 86 3.71 -151.31 9.61
C LEU A 86 4.88 -150.34 9.50
N THR A 87 6.10 -150.85 9.30
CA THR A 87 7.30 -150.03 9.04
C THR A 87 7.09 -149.03 7.90
N ARG A 88 6.55 -149.45 6.75
CA ARG A 88 6.23 -148.55 5.63
C ARG A 88 5.13 -147.51 5.96
N GLN A 89 4.24 -147.80 6.91
CA GLN A 89 3.28 -146.82 7.42
C GLN A 89 3.93 -145.86 8.42
N GLU A 90 4.85 -146.32 9.25
CA GLU A 90 5.63 -145.49 10.19
C GLU A 90 6.58 -144.55 9.44
N GLU A 91 7.30 -145.06 8.43
CA GLU A 91 8.11 -144.28 7.48
C GLU A 91 7.26 -143.17 6.84
N ARG A 92 6.12 -143.53 6.23
CA ARG A 92 5.20 -142.56 5.59
C ARG A 92 4.59 -141.58 6.60
N ILE A 93 4.36 -141.98 7.85
CA ILE A 93 3.88 -141.08 8.91
C ILE A 93 4.97 -140.09 9.32
N GLU A 94 6.24 -140.49 9.37
CA GLU A 94 7.34 -139.56 9.66
C GLU A 94 7.66 -138.66 8.46
N GLU A 95 7.57 -139.14 7.21
CA GLU A 95 7.57 -138.29 6.01
C GLU A 95 6.46 -137.22 6.07
N LEU A 96 5.24 -137.59 6.47
CA LEU A 96 4.12 -136.65 6.64
C LEU A 96 4.36 -135.67 7.80
N ARG A 97 5.01 -136.11 8.88
CA ARG A 97 5.42 -135.22 9.99
C ARG A 97 6.53 -134.26 9.56
N ASP A 98 7.54 -134.72 8.81
CA ASP A 98 8.66 -133.88 8.37
C ASP A 98 8.24 -132.89 7.29
N THR A 99 7.37 -133.30 6.35
CA THR A 99 6.73 -132.36 5.42
C THR A 99 5.89 -131.32 6.16
N HIS A 100 5.09 -131.70 7.16
CA HIS A 100 4.35 -130.72 7.98
C HIS A 100 5.26 -129.83 8.83
N LYS A 101 6.36 -130.34 9.41
CA LYS A 101 7.38 -129.54 10.12
C LYS A 101 8.01 -128.50 9.19
N LEU A 102 8.38 -128.92 7.98
CA LEU A 102 9.02 -128.07 6.97
C LEU A 102 8.04 -127.05 6.38
N GLU A 103 6.79 -127.44 6.14
CA GLU A 103 5.72 -126.53 5.72
C GLU A 103 5.42 -125.50 6.80
N THR A 104 5.21 -125.93 8.05
CA THR A 104 4.99 -125.02 9.20
C THR A 104 6.14 -124.02 9.33
N ARG A 105 7.39 -124.48 9.17
CA ARG A 105 8.56 -123.60 9.15
C ARG A 105 8.54 -122.63 7.97
N SER A 106 8.24 -123.09 6.76
CA SER A 106 8.14 -122.23 5.57
C SER A 106 7.03 -121.18 5.70
N GLN A 107 5.89 -121.54 6.28
CA GLN A 107 4.79 -120.63 6.58
C GLN A 107 5.21 -119.60 7.65
N LEU A 108 5.90 -120.01 8.72
CA LEU A 108 6.44 -119.11 9.74
C LEU A 108 7.51 -118.16 9.18
N ASP A 109 8.45 -118.66 8.36
CA ASP A 109 9.47 -117.87 7.68
C ASP A 109 8.84 -116.86 6.70
N GLN A 110 7.71 -117.21 6.06
CA GLN A 110 6.92 -116.30 5.22
C GLN A 110 6.15 -115.27 6.04
N ILE A 111 5.53 -115.65 7.17
CA ILE A 111 4.87 -114.72 8.10
C ILE A 111 5.89 -113.72 8.68
N HIS A 112 7.10 -114.17 9.00
CA HIS A 112 8.17 -113.29 9.48
C HIS A 112 8.61 -112.30 8.40
N LYS A 113 8.76 -112.74 7.14
CA LYS A 113 9.05 -111.84 6.00
C LYS A 113 7.93 -110.82 5.76
N LEU A 114 6.67 -111.25 5.81
CA LEU A 114 5.51 -110.37 5.63
C LEU A 114 5.38 -109.35 6.77
N ARG A 115 5.70 -109.74 8.02
CA ARG A 115 5.78 -108.80 9.15
C ARG A 115 6.91 -107.80 8.97
N GLN A 116 8.12 -108.26 8.67
CA GLN A 116 9.25 -107.37 8.39
C GLN A 116 8.93 -106.38 7.24
N GLN A 117 8.28 -106.84 6.17
CA GLN A 117 7.84 -105.98 5.06
C GLN A 117 6.74 -104.98 5.48
N LEU A 118 5.87 -105.35 6.43
CA LEU A 118 4.91 -104.42 7.03
C LEU A 118 5.63 -103.39 7.91
N ASP A 119 6.53 -103.82 8.80
CA ASP A 119 7.31 -102.94 9.68
C ASP A 119 8.16 -101.95 8.85
N GLU A 120 8.80 -102.41 7.77
CA GLU A 120 9.53 -101.59 6.81
C GLU A 120 8.61 -100.61 6.06
N ALA A 121 7.42 -101.04 5.64
CA ALA A 121 6.44 -100.18 4.98
C ALA A 121 5.84 -99.13 5.92
N GLU A 122 5.51 -99.50 7.17
CA GLU A 122 5.04 -98.57 8.20
C GLU A 122 6.11 -97.55 8.58
N ALA A 123 7.38 -97.98 8.69
CA ALA A 123 8.51 -97.06 8.89
C ALA A 123 8.68 -96.08 7.72
N LEU A 124 8.57 -96.54 6.47
CA LEU A 124 8.61 -95.68 5.29
C LEU A 124 7.42 -94.72 5.23
N VAL A 125 6.21 -95.18 5.58
CA VAL A 125 5.02 -94.31 5.66
C VAL A 125 5.19 -93.26 6.76
N ALA A 126 5.63 -93.64 7.96
CA ALA A 126 5.89 -92.70 9.05
C ALA A 126 6.98 -91.67 8.69
N ALA A 127 8.07 -92.10 8.05
CA ALA A 127 9.10 -91.21 7.54
C ALA A 127 8.57 -90.26 6.44
N SER A 128 7.69 -90.74 5.56
CA SER A 128 7.05 -89.91 4.53
C SER A 128 6.10 -88.88 5.13
N GLN A 129 5.34 -89.25 6.17
CA GLN A 129 4.43 -88.34 6.89
C GLN A 129 5.20 -87.27 7.67
N ALA A 130 6.27 -87.64 8.36
CA ALA A 130 7.16 -86.70 9.05
C ALA A 130 7.88 -85.76 8.06
N SER A 131 8.25 -86.26 6.88
CA SER A 131 8.80 -85.42 5.81
C SER A 131 7.76 -84.47 5.24
N ALA A 132 6.54 -84.96 5.00
CA ALA A 132 5.43 -84.16 4.49
C ALA A 132 5.06 -83.03 5.46
N SER A 133 4.84 -83.34 6.75
CA SER A 133 4.51 -82.32 7.76
C SER A 133 5.63 -81.30 7.96
N HIS A 134 6.91 -81.72 7.85
CA HIS A 134 8.03 -80.78 7.87
C HIS A 134 8.01 -79.85 6.64
N THR A 135 7.72 -80.37 5.43
CA THR A 135 7.58 -79.53 4.23
C THR A 135 6.35 -78.63 4.27
N GLU A 136 5.24 -79.05 4.89
CA GLU A 136 4.06 -78.21 5.14
C GLU A 136 4.36 -77.09 6.15
N GLU A 137 5.08 -77.40 7.23
CA GLU A 137 5.58 -76.39 8.18
C GLU A 137 6.53 -75.38 7.50
N GLU A 138 7.47 -75.85 6.67
CA GLU A 138 8.34 -74.95 5.92
C GLU A 138 7.56 -74.10 4.90
N ALA A 139 6.58 -74.69 4.20
CA ALA A 139 5.73 -73.97 3.27
C ALA A 139 4.88 -72.92 3.98
N ALA A 140 4.32 -73.23 5.16
CA ALA A 140 3.60 -72.27 5.99
C ALA A 140 4.51 -71.12 6.46
N LYS A 141 5.74 -71.43 6.91
CA LYS A 141 6.74 -70.41 7.30
C LYS A 141 7.13 -69.51 6.12
N ARG A 142 7.40 -70.08 4.94
CA ARG A 142 7.70 -69.32 3.72
C ARG A 142 6.52 -68.48 3.25
N ASN A 143 5.29 -69.00 3.32
CA ASN A 143 4.08 -68.25 2.96
C ASN A 143 3.84 -67.06 3.92
N ALA A 144 4.03 -67.25 5.23
CA ALA A 144 3.94 -66.18 6.21
C ALA A 144 5.03 -65.11 5.99
N GLU A 145 6.25 -65.51 5.62
CA GLU A 145 7.30 -64.56 5.25
C GLU A 145 6.98 -63.80 3.94
N ILE A 146 6.45 -64.48 2.92
CA ILE A 146 5.99 -63.86 1.67
C ILE A 146 4.87 -62.85 1.94
N GLU A 147 3.90 -63.16 2.81
CA GLU A 147 2.84 -62.23 3.20
C GLU A 147 3.40 -61.02 3.99
N ARG A 148 4.32 -61.27 4.92
CA ARG A 148 5.04 -60.22 5.68
C ARG A 148 5.79 -59.26 4.73
N LEU A 149 6.52 -59.81 3.76
CA LEU A 149 7.24 -59.05 2.73
C LEU A 149 6.29 -58.33 1.78
N ALA A 150 5.15 -58.92 1.40
CA ALA A 150 4.13 -58.26 0.59
C ALA A 150 3.54 -57.03 1.30
N VAL A 151 3.28 -57.12 2.61
CA VAL A 151 2.84 -55.99 3.44
C VAL A 151 3.93 -54.93 3.57
N GLU A 152 5.20 -55.30 3.72
CA GLU A 152 6.33 -54.36 3.74
C GLU A 152 6.50 -53.64 2.39
N VAL A 153 6.41 -54.36 1.27
CA VAL A 153 6.42 -53.79 -0.10
C VAL A 153 5.22 -52.88 -0.35
N ALA A 154 4.03 -53.21 0.17
CA ALA A 154 2.85 -52.34 0.08
C ALA A 154 3.07 -51.02 0.84
N LYS A 155 3.55 -51.09 2.08
CA LYS A 155 3.88 -49.90 2.89
C LYS A 155 4.96 -49.04 2.22
N ALA A 156 6.02 -49.65 1.70
CA ALA A 156 7.08 -48.95 0.98
C ALA A 156 6.56 -48.24 -0.29
N LYS A 157 5.60 -48.84 -1.01
CA LYS A 157 4.94 -48.21 -2.16
C LYS A 157 4.10 -46.99 -1.79
N GLU A 158 3.33 -47.03 -0.70
CA GLU A 158 2.58 -45.85 -0.26
C GLU A 158 3.50 -44.72 0.22
N VAL A 159 4.54 -45.02 1.00
CA VAL A 159 5.56 -44.01 1.37
C VAL A 159 6.24 -43.42 0.14
N ALA A 160 6.55 -44.22 -0.88
CA ALA A 160 7.11 -43.73 -2.15
C ALA A 160 6.15 -42.81 -2.91
N LYS A 161 4.83 -43.08 -2.91
CA LYS A 161 3.82 -42.17 -3.46
C LYS A 161 3.73 -40.87 -2.67
N GLU A 162 3.70 -40.95 -1.34
CA GLU A 162 3.65 -39.75 -0.49
C GLU A 162 4.85 -38.84 -0.72
N GLU A 163 6.06 -39.39 -0.82
CA GLU A 163 7.26 -38.63 -1.12
C GLU A 163 7.24 -38.05 -2.54
N GLU A 164 6.69 -38.77 -3.52
CA GLU A 164 6.52 -38.23 -4.87
C GLU A 164 5.46 -37.11 -4.93
N GLU A 165 4.36 -37.24 -4.18
CA GLU A 165 3.40 -36.15 -3.99
C GLU A 165 4.04 -34.93 -3.32
N LYS A 166 4.87 -35.13 -2.28
CA LYS A 166 5.63 -34.05 -1.62
C LYS A 166 6.59 -33.38 -2.60
N ARG A 167 7.29 -34.13 -3.46
CA ARG A 167 8.13 -33.59 -4.55
C ARG A 167 7.32 -32.80 -5.56
N VAL A 168 6.19 -33.32 -6.06
CA VAL A 168 5.33 -32.62 -7.02
C VAL A 168 4.78 -31.32 -6.42
N LYS A 169 4.39 -31.33 -5.14
CA LYS A 169 3.95 -30.13 -4.39
C LYS A 169 5.09 -29.12 -4.19
N ALA A 170 6.31 -29.59 -3.91
CA ALA A 170 7.49 -28.73 -3.81
C ALA A 170 7.90 -28.12 -5.17
N ILE A 171 7.85 -28.91 -6.25
CA ILE A 171 8.16 -28.46 -7.63
C ILE A 171 7.13 -27.43 -8.11
N SER A 172 5.83 -27.62 -7.82
CA SER A 172 4.80 -26.64 -8.18
C SER A 172 4.95 -25.35 -7.39
N LEU A 173 5.25 -25.42 -6.08
CA LEU A 173 5.56 -24.26 -5.26
C LEU A 173 6.81 -23.51 -5.78
N LEU A 174 7.90 -24.21 -6.09
CA LEU A 174 9.12 -23.62 -6.66
C LEU A 174 8.86 -22.99 -8.04
N LYS A 175 8.01 -23.60 -8.88
CA LYS A 175 7.56 -23.02 -10.16
C LYS A 175 6.78 -21.72 -9.92
N THR A 176 5.87 -21.69 -8.94
CA THR A 176 5.13 -20.48 -8.56
C THR A 176 6.05 -19.39 -7.99
N VAL A 177 7.02 -19.74 -7.15
CA VAL A 177 8.02 -18.80 -6.60
C VAL A 177 8.90 -18.24 -7.73
N ARG A 178 9.40 -19.08 -8.64
CA ARG A 178 10.17 -18.64 -9.81
C ARG A 178 9.36 -17.73 -10.73
N GLN A 179 8.09 -18.04 -10.97
CA GLN A 179 7.21 -17.20 -11.78
C GLN A 179 6.90 -15.85 -11.11
N LYS A 180 6.73 -15.82 -9.78
CA LYS A 180 6.60 -14.58 -9.01
C LYS A 180 7.89 -13.76 -9.02
N LEU A 181 9.06 -14.40 -8.90
CA LEU A 181 10.36 -13.73 -8.96
C LEU A 181 10.59 -13.11 -10.33
N VAL A 182 10.44 -13.86 -11.42
CA VAL A 182 10.58 -13.35 -12.79
C VAL A 182 9.58 -12.22 -13.09
N LYS A 183 8.36 -12.29 -12.54
CA LYS A 183 7.41 -11.16 -12.64
C LYS A 183 7.91 -9.94 -11.86
N ALA A 184 8.35 -10.10 -10.60
CA ALA A 184 8.85 -9.00 -9.80
C ALA A 184 10.15 -8.37 -10.36
N GLU A 185 11.03 -9.18 -10.96
CA GLU A 185 12.21 -8.71 -11.69
C GLU A 185 11.82 -7.87 -12.91
N LYS A 186 10.85 -8.34 -13.71
CA LYS A 186 10.31 -7.57 -14.84
C LYS A 186 9.58 -6.30 -14.38
N ASP A 187 8.67 -6.40 -13.42
CA ASP A 187 7.91 -5.27 -12.88
C ASP A 187 8.88 -4.19 -12.32
N ARG A 188 10.00 -4.61 -11.71
CA ARG A 188 11.11 -3.73 -11.28
C ARG A 188 11.86 -3.09 -12.45
N ASP A 189 12.22 -3.85 -13.48
CA ASP A 189 12.95 -3.31 -14.65
C ASP A 189 12.09 -2.36 -15.49
N ASP A 190 10.80 -2.63 -15.62
CA ASP A 190 9.86 -1.73 -16.30
C ASP A 190 9.62 -0.45 -15.46
N ALA A 191 9.47 -0.55 -14.14
CA ALA A 191 9.42 0.62 -13.25
C ALA A 191 10.74 1.45 -13.28
N LEU A 192 11.90 0.81 -13.44
CA LEU A 192 13.17 1.52 -13.61
C LEU A 192 13.26 2.27 -14.94
N LYS A 193 12.65 1.76 -16.03
CA LYS A 193 12.50 2.49 -17.29
C LYS A 193 11.58 3.69 -17.13
N GLU A 194 10.40 3.51 -16.53
CA GLU A 194 9.46 4.62 -16.25
C GLU A 194 10.14 5.73 -15.42
N ILE A 195 10.94 5.37 -14.41
CA ILE A 195 11.73 6.33 -13.63
C ILE A 195 12.81 7.02 -14.48
N GLY A 196 13.46 6.31 -15.40
CA GLY A 196 14.44 6.86 -16.34
C GLY A 196 13.81 7.86 -17.33
N GLU A 197 12.75 7.44 -18.01
CA GLU A 197 11.98 8.26 -18.95
C GLU A 197 11.36 9.47 -18.27
N SER A 198 10.83 9.29 -17.05
CA SER A 198 10.34 10.41 -16.24
C SER A 198 11.44 11.40 -15.87
N LYS A 199 12.64 10.92 -15.52
CA LYS A 199 13.78 11.78 -15.17
C LYS A 199 14.27 12.58 -16.37
N GLU A 200 14.40 11.97 -17.55
CA GLU A 200 14.77 12.69 -18.77
C GLU A 200 13.64 13.63 -19.24
N LYS A 201 12.37 13.27 -19.07
CA LYS A 201 11.26 14.21 -19.29
C LYS A 201 11.30 15.40 -18.33
N ASP A 202 11.52 15.18 -17.04
CA ASP A 202 11.66 16.27 -16.06
C ASP A 202 12.95 17.09 -16.31
N ARG A 203 14.00 16.50 -16.88
CA ARG A 203 15.21 17.19 -17.31
C ARG A 203 14.90 18.12 -18.48
N LEU A 204 14.23 17.63 -19.51
CA LEU A 204 13.78 18.40 -20.67
C LEU A 204 12.75 19.49 -20.28
N GLU A 205 11.84 19.23 -19.33
CA GLU A 205 10.94 20.26 -18.78
C GLU A 205 11.75 21.35 -18.05
N ARG A 206 12.72 21.01 -17.20
CA ARG A 206 13.60 22.00 -16.53
C ARG A 206 14.56 22.74 -17.47
N ASP A 207 15.02 22.09 -18.53
CA ASP A 207 15.90 22.70 -19.55
C ASP A 207 15.10 23.72 -20.40
N LYS A 208 13.83 23.41 -20.73
CA LYS A 208 12.89 24.35 -21.32
C LYS A 208 12.56 25.52 -20.39
N GLU A 209 12.22 25.25 -19.13
CA GLU A 209 12.00 26.31 -18.14
C GLU A 209 13.21 27.25 -18.00
N ARG A 210 14.44 26.72 -18.02
CA ARG A 210 15.65 27.56 -17.98
C ARG A 210 15.83 28.38 -19.25
N ALA A 211 15.50 27.85 -20.43
CA ALA A 211 15.51 28.61 -21.67
C ALA A 211 14.42 29.72 -21.70
N GLU A 212 13.21 29.42 -21.22
CA GLU A 212 12.12 30.40 -21.12
C GLU A 212 12.40 31.48 -20.08
N ARG A 213 12.93 31.13 -18.90
CA ARG A 213 13.39 32.11 -17.89
C ARG A 213 14.51 32.99 -18.44
N ALA A 214 15.48 32.44 -19.18
CA ALA A 214 16.54 33.23 -19.81
C ALA A 214 15.99 34.18 -20.90
N ARG A 215 15.02 33.74 -21.69
CA ARG A 215 14.32 34.59 -22.67
C ARG A 215 13.54 35.72 -22.00
N LEU A 216 12.74 35.40 -20.99
CA LEU A 216 11.96 36.40 -20.23
C LEU A 216 12.86 37.40 -19.51
N GLN A 217 14.00 36.96 -18.95
CA GLN A 217 14.99 37.87 -18.38
C GLN A 217 15.56 38.81 -19.45
N SER A 218 15.95 38.30 -20.62
CA SER A 218 16.43 39.13 -21.73
C SER A 218 15.37 40.11 -22.25
N GLU A 219 14.08 39.77 -22.14
CA GLU A 219 12.96 40.64 -22.52
C GLU A 219 12.72 41.73 -21.47
N ILE A 220 12.80 41.39 -20.18
CA ILE A 220 12.79 42.34 -19.06
C ILE A 220 13.97 43.31 -19.16
N ASP A 221 15.18 42.82 -19.45
CA ASP A 221 16.38 43.64 -19.57
C ASP A 221 16.32 44.58 -20.79
N ALA A 222 15.74 44.12 -21.91
CA ALA A 222 15.47 44.95 -23.08
C ALA A 222 14.45 46.06 -22.78
N VAL A 223 13.31 45.72 -22.16
CA VAL A 223 12.28 46.69 -21.76
C VAL A 223 12.82 47.69 -20.73
N ASN A 224 13.66 47.26 -19.79
CA ASN A 224 14.34 48.16 -18.86
C ASN A 224 15.30 49.11 -19.60
N ALA A 225 16.11 48.62 -20.54
CA ALA A 225 17.01 49.45 -21.33
C ALA A 225 16.26 50.44 -22.24
N GLU A 226 15.09 50.08 -22.78
CA GLU A 226 14.21 51.01 -23.50
C GLU A 226 13.58 52.04 -22.56
N ARG A 227 13.14 51.64 -21.36
CA ARG A 227 12.62 52.56 -20.35
C ARG A 227 13.68 53.56 -19.89
N GLU A 228 14.93 53.12 -19.70
CA GLU A 228 16.03 54.03 -19.38
C GLU A 228 16.39 54.98 -20.53
N LYS A 229 16.37 54.51 -21.78
CA LYS A 229 16.51 55.39 -22.97
C LYS A 229 15.37 56.41 -23.05
N ALA A 230 14.13 56.01 -22.76
CA ALA A 230 12.99 56.92 -22.72
C ALA A 230 13.10 57.95 -21.59
N VAL A 231 13.48 57.52 -20.38
CA VAL A 231 13.67 58.42 -19.22
C VAL A 231 14.84 59.38 -19.42
N THR A 232 15.96 58.93 -20.00
CA THR A 232 17.11 59.81 -20.32
C THR A 232 16.81 60.75 -21.48
N GLY A 233 16.07 60.30 -22.50
CA GLY A 233 15.56 61.16 -23.58
C GLY A 233 14.61 62.26 -23.07
N LEU A 234 13.65 61.90 -22.20
CA LEU A 234 12.74 62.86 -21.57
C LEU A 234 13.48 63.86 -20.67
N LYS A 235 14.46 63.40 -19.87
CA LYS A 235 15.33 64.30 -19.08
C LYS A 235 16.06 65.28 -19.99
N ALA A 236 16.71 64.81 -21.05
CA ALA A 236 17.41 65.67 -22.00
C ALA A 236 16.47 66.65 -22.74
N GLN A 237 15.21 66.29 -22.97
CA GLN A 237 14.19 67.22 -23.46
C GLN A 237 13.83 68.29 -22.41
N PHE A 238 13.52 67.90 -21.17
CA PHE A 238 13.23 68.84 -20.09
C PHE A 238 14.41 69.78 -19.78
N ASP A 239 15.64 69.27 -19.74
CA ASP A 239 16.84 70.09 -19.53
C ASP A 239 17.02 71.12 -20.67
N LYS A 240 16.73 70.71 -21.91
CA LYS A 240 16.77 71.59 -23.09
C LYS A 240 15.63 72.62 -23.07
N GLU A 241 14.43 72.26 -22.61
CA GLU A 241 13.32 73.20 -22.45
C GLU A 241 13.56 74.19 -21.31
N VAL A 242 14.08 73.74 -20.17
CA VAL A 242 14.49 74.60 -19.05
C VAL A 242 15.60 75.55 -19.47
N ALA A 243 16.59 75.09 -20.24
CA ALA A 243 17.58 75.96 -20.87
C ALA A 243 16.91 76.98 -21.82
N ALA A 244 16.05 76.55 -22.74
CA ALA A 244 15.36 77.42 -23.69
C ALA A 244 14.35 78.40 -23.04
N VAL A 245 13.86 78.11 -21.84
CA VAL A 245 13.07 79.05 -21.01
C VAL A 245 13.99 80.04 -20.29
N ARG A 246 15.10 79.59 -19.71
CA ARG A 246 16.11 80.48 -19.10
C ARG A 246 16.66 81.47 -20.12
N ASP A 247 17.12 80.99 -21.28
CA ASP A 247 17.56 81.79 -22.42
C ASP A 247 16.55 82.87 -22.83
N ARG A 248 15.25 82.54 -22.85
CA ARG A 248 14.18 83.50 -23.17
C ARG A 248 14.03 84.53 -22.06
N SER A 249 13.92 84.08 -20.81
CA SER A 249 13.77 85.00 -19.66
C SER A 249 14.98 85.93 -19.48
N GLU A 250 16.20 85.47 -19.78
CA GLU A 250 17.41 86.31 -19.76
C GLU A 250 17.41 87.32 -20.90
N LYS A 251 16.99 86.91 -22.11
CA LYS A 251 16.81 87.83 -23.26
C LYS A 251 15.72 88.86 -22.96
N GLU A 252 14.57 88.46 -22.42
CA GLU A 252 13.47 89.33 -22.01
C GLU A 252 13.91 90.32 -20.90
N LEU A 253 14.63 89.85 -19.88
CA LEU A 253 15.22 90.72 -18.85
C LEU A 253 16.26 91.70 -19.44
N SER A 254 17.09 91.26 -20.39
CA SER A 254 18.07 92.14 -21.05
C SER A 254 17.39 93.20 -21.92
N ALA A 255 16.33 92.83 -22.65
CA ALA A 255 15.54 93.74 -23.48
C ALA A 255 14.75 94.74 -22.63
N SER A 256 14.16 94.28 -21.52
CA SER A 256 13.46 95.15 -20.56
C SER A 256 14.42 96.12 -19.85
N ARG A 257 15.64 95.68 -19.49
CA ARG A 257 16.69 96.59 -18.99
C ARG A 257 17.08 97.63 -20.05
N ALA A 258 17.30 97.24 -21.29
CA ALA A 258 17.61 98.17 -22.38
C ALA A 258 16.46 99.16 -22.65
N GLN A 259 15.20 98.72 -22.55
CA GLN A 259 14.03 99.60 -22.59
C GLN A 259 14.03 100.62 -21.45
N PHE A 260 14.24 100.18 -20.19
CA PHE A 260 14.32 101.09 -19.06
C PHE A 260 15.51 102.06 -19.15
N GLU A 261 16.65 101.64 -19.69
CA GLU A 261 17.79 102.55 -19.96
C GLU A 261 17.43 103.62 -21.00
N VAL A 262 16.71 103.26 -22.07
CA VAL A 262 16.19 104.20 -23.07
C VAL A 262 15.12 105.13 -22.48
N GLU A 263 14.20 104.63 -21.66
CA GLU A 263 13.20 105.45 -20.97
C GLU A 263 13.83 106.42 -19.98
N ILE A 264 14.82 105.98 -19.20
CA ILE A 264 15.59 106.82 -18.29
C ILE A 264 16.38 107.89 -19.07
N ALA A 265 16.94 107.56 -20.24
CA ALA A 265 17.59 108.53 -21.12
C ALA A 265 16.59 109.55 -21.68
N ALA A 266 15.43 109.11 -22.16
CA ALA A 266 14.36 109.97 -22.68
C ALA A 266 13.78 110.90 -21.60
N LEU A 267 13.55 110.39 -20.38
CA LEU A 267 13.12 111.19 -19.23
C LEU A 267 14.18 112.21 -18.80
N LYS A 268 15.46 111.83 -18.77
CA LYS A 268 16.57 112.77 -18.51
C LYS A 268 16.66 113.86 -19.58
N MET A 269 16.50 113.51 -20.86
CA MET A 269 16.45 114.47 -21.97
C MET A 269 15.25 115.41 -21.84
N SER A 270 14.06 114.88 -21.60
CA SER A 270 12.82 115.65 -21.43
C SER A 270 12.95 116.64 -20.26
N HIS A 271 13.33 116.17 -19.07
CA HIS A 271 13.57 117.02 -17.90
C HIS A 271 14.68 118.04 -18.14
N SER A 272 15.73 117.70 -18.89
CA SER A 272 16.77 118.65 -19.30
C SER A 272 16.22 119.74 -20.22
N THR A 273 15.42 119.40 -21.23
CA THR A 273 14.80 120.38 -22.14
C THR A 273 13.80 121.28 -21.41
N GLU A 274 12.97 120.74 -20.53
CA GLU A 274 12.07 121.51 -19.67
C GLU A 274 12.84 122.43 -18.71
N SER A 275 13.95 121.94 -18.13
CA SER A 275 14.83 122.75 -17.28
C SER A 275 15.50 123.90 -18.04
N THR A 276 15.92 123.68 -19.29
CA THR A 276 16.45 124.77 -20.14
C THR A 276 15.36 125.76 -20.56
N LEU A 277 14.14 125.28 -20.84
CA LEU A 277 13.01 126.15 -21.20
C LEU A 277 12.60 127.02 -19.99
N LYS A 278 12.43 126.43 -18.81
CA LYS A 278 12.15 127.18 -17.56
C LYS A 278 13.25 128.17 -17.22
N ARG A 279 14.54 127.82 -17.40
CA ARG A 279 15.66 128.78 -17.25
C ARG A 279 15.54 129.94 -18.24
N SER A 280 15.27 129.67 -19.52
CA SER A 280 15.10 130.74 -20.52
C SER A 280 13.91 131.68 -20.22
N GLN A 281 12.82 131.11 -19.69
CA GLN A 281 11.65 131.88 -19.24
C GLN A 281 11.99 132.74 -18.01
N ILE A 282 12.70 132.20 -17.02
CA ILE A 282 13.19 132.94 -15.86
C ILE A 282 14.08 134.11 -16.31
N THR A 283 15.09 133.88 -17.15
CA THR A 283 15.97 134.94 -17.68
C THR A 283 15.20 136.01 -18.46
N THR A 284 14.14 135.64 -19.18
CA THR A 284 13.27 136.58 -19.90
C THR A 284 12.44 137.44 -18.93
N LEU A 285 11.90 136.84 -17.87
CA LEU A 285 11.16 137.54 -16.83
C LEU A 285 12.08 138.45 -15.99
N GLU A 286 13.28 137.99 -15.65
CA GLU A 286 14.32 138.78 -14.98
C GLU A 286 14.71 140.00 -15.83
N ALA A 287 14.89 139.83 -17.14
CA ALA A 287 15.16 140.96 -18.04
C ALA A 287 13.98 141.97 -18.09
N SER A 288 12.74 141.48 -18.12
CA SER A 288 11.54 142.32 -18.09
C SER A 288 11.43 143.11 -16.77
N VAL A 289 11.59 142.45 -15.63
CA VAL A 289 11.58 143.09 -14.30
C VAL A 289 12.72 144.11 -14.15
N ASN A 290 13.91 143.82 -14.68
CA ASN A 290 15.03 144.77 -14.70
C ASN A 290 14.75 146.00 -15.57
N ASN A 291 14.06 145.85 -16.71
CA ASN A 291 13.66 146.97 -17.56
C ASN A 291 12.58 147.83 -16.88
N LEU A 292 11.52 147.22 -16.35
CA LEU A 292 10.50 147.93 -15.56
C LEU A 292 11.12 148.64 -14.34
N SER A 293 12.13 148.05 -13.71
CA SER A 293 12.89 148.65 -12.60
C SER A 293 13.87 149.75 -13.03
N ARG A 294 14.17 149.88 -14.33
CA ARG A 294 14.90 151.02 -14.92
C ARG A 294 13.93 152.14 -15.30
N GLU A 295 12.81 151.79 -15.93
CA GLU A 295 11.74 152.72 -16.32
C GLU A 295 11.10 153.40 -15.10
N ASN A 296 10.80 152.65 -14.04
CA ASN A 296 10.27 153.20 -12.79
C ASN A 296 11.26 154.16 -12.10
N ARG A 297 12.57 153.84 -12.11
CA ARG A 297 13.60 154.76 -11.60
C ARG A 297 13.75 156.01 -12.44
N SER A 298 13.79 155.89 -13.77
CA SER A 298 13.78 157.06 -14.68
C SER A 298 12.54 157.93 -14.48
N SER A 299 11.38 157.32 -14.23
CA SER A 299 10.14 158.03 -13.91
C SER A 299 10.20 158.74 -12.55
N PHE A 300 10.80 158.12 -11.54
CA PHE A 300 11.03 158.74 -10.23
C PHE A 300 12.06 159.88 -10.31
N GLU A 301 13.16 159.69 -11.05
CA GLU A 301 14.17 160.71 -11.34
C GLU A 301 13.54 161.92 -12.07
N GLN A 302 12.68 161.68 -13.06
CA GLN A 302 11.90 162.74 -13.73
C GLN A 302 10.94 163.45 -12.78
N LEU A 303 10.22 162.72 -11.92
CA LEU A 303 9.33 163.32 -10.91
C LEU A 303 10.11 164.16 -9.89
N GLN A 304 11.29 163.71 -9.47
CA GLN A 304 12.16 164.45 -8.56
C GLN A 304 12.68 165.75 -9.20
N ILE A 305 13.05 165.72 -10.49
CA ILE A 305 13.41 166.91 -11.25
C ILE A 305 12.21 167.87 -11.35
N ARG A 306 11.02 167.39 -11.70
CA ARG A 306 9.80 168.21 -11.76
C ARG A 306 9.40 168.81 -10.41
N GLN A 307 9.61 168.07 -9.31
CA GLN A 307 9.40 168.57 -7.96
C GLN A 307 10.40 169.69 -7.64
N ALA A 308 11.68 169.53 -7.98
CA ALA A 308 12.69 170.57 -7.78
C ALA A 308 12.46 171.82 -8.67
N GLU A 309 12.00 171.65 -9.91
CA GLU A 309 11.55 172.76 -10.77
C GLU A 309 10.37 173.51 -10.13
N LEU A 310 9.39 172.79 -9.59
CA LEU A 310 8.21 173.35 -8.94
C LEU A 310 8.55 174.05 -7.63
N GLU A 311 9.41 173.48 -6.79
CA GLU A 311 9.92 174.09 -5.56
C GLU A 311 10.77 175.34 -5.87
N SER A 312 11.61 175.30 -6.91
CA SER A 312 12.36 176.47 -7.37
C SER A 312 11.43 177.58 -7.91
N SER A 313 10.34 177.21 -8.59
CA SER A 313 9.33 178.15 -9.06
C SER A 313 8.53 178.76 -7.89
N GLN A 314 8.14 177.94 -6.91
CA GLN A 314 7.49 178.41 -5.67
C GLN A 314 8.42 179.32 -4.86
N HIS A 315 9.71 179.00 -4.76
CA HIS A 315 10.70 179.84 -4.10
C HIS A 315 10.89 181.18 -4.84
N HIS A 316 10.93 181.18 -6.17
CA HIS A 316 10.99 182.41 -6.97
C HIS A 316 9.72 183.27 -6.81
N VAL A 317 8.54 182.65 -6.79
CA VAL A 317 7.27 183.33 -6.46
C VAL A 317 7.29 183.86 -5.02
N GLY A 318 7.85 183.13 -4.06
CA GLY A 318 8.03 183.59 -2.68
C GLY A 318 8.97 184.79 -2.58
N ILE A 319 10.07 184.81 -3.35
CA ILE A 319 10.95 185.98 -3.47
C ILE A 319 10.17 187.15 -4.06
N LEU A 320 9.47 186.98 -5.17
CA LEU A 320 8.65 188.03 -5.80
C LEU A 320 7.54 188.53 -4.87
N GLN A 321 6.91 187.66 -4.09
CA GLN A 321 5.94 188.04 -3.06
C GLN A 321 6.61 188.83 -1.93
N SER A 322 7.79 188.41 -1.46
CA SER A 322 8.53 189.14 -0.42
C SER A 322 8.97 190.53 -0.90
N GLN A 323 9.41 190.65 -2.17
CA GLN A 323 9.74 191.92 -2.82
C GLN A 323 8.49 192.78 -3.02
N TYR A 324 7.35 192.18 -3.35
CA TYR A 324 6.08 192.89 -3.45
C TYR A 324 5.61 193.41 -2.07
N THR A 325 5.72 192.60 -1.01
CA THR A 325 5.41 193.05 0.35
C THR A 325 6.41 194.08 0.87
N GLU A 326 7.68 194.02 0.46
CA GLU A 326 8.70 195.02 0.77
C GLU A 326 8.41 196.35 0.05
N VAL A 327 8.04 196.33 -1.24
CA VAL A 327 7.63 197.54 -1.97
C VAL A 327 6.32 198.10 -1.41
N GLN A 328 5.37 197.25 -0.99
CA GLN A 328 4.17 197.68 -0.27
C GLN A 328 4.52 198.25 1.12
N PHE A 329 5.51 197.69 1.82
CA PHE A 329 5.99 198.22 3.09
C PHE A 329 6.71 199.56 2.88
N GLN A 330 7.56 199.73 1.87
CA GLN A 330 8.22 201.00 1.55
C GLN A 330 7.23 202.07 1.09
N LEU A 331 6.20 201.70 0.32
CA LEU A 331 5.09 202.60 -0.02
C LEU A 331 4.32 203.01 1.24
N ARG A 332 4.05 202.05 2.12
CA ARG A 332 3.38 202.30 3.39
C ARG A 332 4.24 203.08 4.38
N GLU A 333 5.55 202.87 4.43
CA GLU A 333 6.49 203.64 5.26
C GLU A 333 6.66 205.06 4.68
N ALA A 334 6.57 205.25 3.36
CA ALA A 334 6.51 206.60 2.79
C ALA A 334 5.18 207.31 3.16
N GLN A 335 4.08 206.58 3.29
CA GLN A 335 2.79 207.09 3.76
C GLN A 335 2.79 207.33 5.28
N ASP A 336 3.33 206.40 6.06
CA ASP A 336 3.42 206.44 7.52
C ASP A 336 4.52 207.43 7.96
N ARG A 337 5.52 207.77 7.13
CA ARG A 337 6.40 208.94 7.33
C ARG A 337 5.72 210.26 6.99
N LEU A 338 4.73 210.28 6.09
CA LEU A 338 3.88 211.46 5.89
C LEU A 338 2.91 211.64 7.07
N THR A 339 2.37 210.56 7.66
CA THR A 339 1.60 210.67 8.91
C THR A 339 2.50 210.96 10.10
N LEU A 340 3.68 210.34 10.25
CA LEU A 340 4.61 210.63 11.34
C LEU A 340 5.23 212.03 11.26
N LEU A 341 5.46 212.61 10.06
CA LEU A 341 5.76 214.04 9.95
C LEU A 341 4.58 214.95 10.34
N THR A 342 3.37 214.39 10.48
CA THR A 342 2.16 215.05 11.01
C THR A 342 1.92 214.71 12.50
N GLU A 343 2.39 213.55 12.97
CA GLU A 343 2.18 213.01 14.32
C GLU A 343 3.35 213.28 15.26
N GLU A 344 4.61 213.39 14.82
CA GLU A 344 5.73 213.93 15.63
C GLU A 344 5.51 215.43 15.95
N ILE A 345 4.75 216.15 15.11
CA ILE A 345 4.24 217.50 15.42
C ILE A 345 3.26 217.47 16.61
N SER A 346 2.63 216.33 16.87
CA SER A 346 1.58 216.13 17.88
C SER A 346 2.10 215.47 19.17
N ASP A 347 2.86 214.38 19.04
CA ASP A 347 3.16 213.39 20.08
C ASP A 347 4.57 213.49 20.67
N LEU A 348 5.28 214.61 20.44
CA LEU A 348 6.32 215.11 21.35
C LEU A 348 5.71 215.56 22.71
N ARG A 349 4.80 214.74 23.28
CA ARG A 349 3.94 215.03 24.45
C ARG A 349 3.75 213.85 25.49
N GLY A 350 4.25 212.59 25.30
CA GLY A 350 4.80 211.71 26.42
C GLY A 350 4.45 210.17 26.67
N GLU A 351 5.49 209.33 27.03
CA GLU A 351 5.67 208.29 28.17
C GLU A 351 5.24 206.71 28.12
N GLN A 352 5.66 205.73 29.03
CA GLN A 352 5.76 204.16 28.95
C GLN A 352 5.55 203.26 30.30
N GLU A 353 5.69 201.89 30.64
CA GLU A 353 5.80 200.39 30.22
C GLU A 353 5.79 199.33 31.48
N THR A 354 6.08 197.96 31.65
CA THR A 354 5.81 196.48 31.20
C THR A 354 6.24 195.35 32.30
N ARG A 355 6.43 193.95 32.33
CA ARG A 355 6.42 192.60 31.55
C ARG A 355 6.71 191.21 32.41
N LEU A 356 6.25 189.93 32.05
CA LEU A 356 6.80 188.46 32.17
C LEU A 356 6.70 187.27 33.30
N HIS A 357 6.65 185.93 32.88
CA HIS A 357 7.20 184.53 33.36
C HIS A 357 6.54 183.37 34.30
N GLY A 358 6.92 182.02 34.21
CA GLY A 358 6.67 180.81 35.15
C GLY A 358 6.90 179.24 34.74
N PRO A 359 7.19 178.20 35.65
CA PRO A 359 7.40 176.66 35.45
C PRO A 359 6.69 175.63 36.48
N GLY A 360 6.82 174.25 36.71
CA GLY A 360 7.47 172.93 36.24
C GLY A 360 7.32 171.63 37.21
N ALA A 361 7.51 170.29 36.86
CA ALA A 361 7.28 169.04 37.75
C ALA A 361 7.86 167.55 37.37
N PRO A 362 7.81 166.44 38.23
CA PRO A 362 8.44 165.03 38.08
C PRO A 362 7.67 163.66 38.48
N GLN A 363 8.28 162.40 38.45
CA GLN A 363 7.69 161.01 38.78
C GLN A 363 8.69 159.78 39.14
N GLU A 364 8.25 158.59 39.69
CA GLU A 364 8.99 157.27 39.99
C GLU A 364 8.13 155.90 39.89
N ASP A 365 8.63 154.62 40.12
CA ASP A 365 7.93 153.28 39.82
C ASP A 365 8.16 151.87 40.61
N VAL A 366 8.99 150.87 40.17
CA VAL A 366 8.70 149.39 39.82
C VAL A 366 8.44 148.10 40.77
N SER A 367 9.41 147.34 41.37
CA SER A 367 10.03 146.07 40.81
C SER A 367 9.86 144.51 41.21
N GLN A 368 8.91 143.93 42.00
CA GLN A 368 9.19 142.69 42.86
C GLN A 368 9.24 141.13 42.45
N LEU A 369 8.73 140.59 41.32
CA LEU A 369 8.06 139.25 41.15
C LEU A 369 8.80 137.84 41.15
N ILE A 370 10.14 137.72 41.10
CA ILE A 370 10.81 136.54 40.46
C ILE A 370 10.85 135.21 41.28
N SER A 371 11.17 135.25 42.58
CA SER A 371 11.64 134.06 43.33
C SER A 371 10.60 132.93 43.53
N MET A 372 9.30 133.20 43.42
CA MET A 372 8.24 132.20 43.62
C MET A 372 8.13 131.11 42.52
N MET A 373 8.86 131.25 41.42
CA MET A 373 8.74 130.34 40.27
C MET A 373 9.62 129.10 40.37
N GLU A 374 10.83 129.22 40.92
CA GLU A 374 11.88 128.18 40.81
C GLU A 374 11.54 126.91 41.60
N ALA A 375 11.13 127.06 42.86
CA ALA A 375 10.81 125.94 43.76
C ALA A 375 9.71 124.99 43.25
N LYS A 376 8.84 125.45 42.33
CA LYS A 376 7.77 124.64 41.74
C LYS A 376 8.28 123.62 40.71
N TYR A 377 9.43 123.87 40.08
CA TYR A 377 10.00 122.99 39.06
C TYR A 377 10.80 121.83 39.68
N GLU A 378 11.54 122.08 40.77
CA GLU A 378 12.34 121.06 41.45
C GLU A 378 11.47 119.93 42.03
N ALA A 379 10.34 120.27 42.67
CA ALA A 379 9.39 119.29 43.19
C ALA A 379 8.87 118.33 42.11
N ARG A 380 8.51 118.87 40.94
CA ARG A 380 8.05 118.08 39.78
C ARG A 380 9.16 117.16 39.23
N LEU A 381 10.40 117.63 39.19
CA LEU A 381 11.54 116.80 38.78
C LEU A 381 11.79 115.63 39.76
N ALA A 382 11.60 115.84 41.06
CA ALA A 382 11.72 114.79 42.07
C ALA A 382 10.55 113.78 42.07
N GLU A 383 9.37 114.19 41.62
CA GLU A 383 8.20 113.33 41.40
C GLU A 383 8.38 112.45 40.15
N ILE A 384 8.70 113.06 39.01
CA ILE A 384 8.94 112.35 37.73
C ILE A 384 10.05 111.29 37.88
N LYS A 385 11.13 111.59 38.60
CA LYS A 385 12.21 110.62 38.87
C LYS A 385 11.76 109.41 39.69
N ARG A 386 10.83 109.56 40.65
CA ARG A 386 10.27 108.41 41.39
C ARG A 386 9.37 107.56 40.49
N ASN A 387 8.51 108.21 39.71
CA ASN A 387 7.58 107.52 38.81
C ASN A 387 8.33 106.71 37.73
N LEU A 388 9.46 107.23 37.23
CA LEU A 388 10.34 106.50 36.31
C LEU A 388 10.89 105.21 36.95
N VAL A 389 11.45 105.28 38.16
CA VAL A 389 12.03 104.11 38.86
C VAL A 389 10.96 103.06 39.20
N LEU A 390 9.74 103.48 39.53
CA LEU A 390 8.62 102.55 39.74
C LEU A 390 8.22 101.85 38.43
N ALA A 391 8.08 102.59 37.33
CA ALA A 391 7.77 102.02 36.02
C ALA A 391 8.87 101.08 35.50
N GLU A 392 10.15 101.41 35.71
CA GLU A 392 11.28 100.52 35.40
C GLU A 392 11.23 99.23 36.22
N LYS A 393 10.90 99.31 37.51
CA LYS A 393 10.72 98.13 38.38
C LYS A 393 9.56 97.25 37.88
N GLU A 394 8.39 97.83 37.65
CA GLU A 394 7.22 97.11 37.12
C GLU A 394 7.52 96.47 35.76
N ARG A 395 8.31 97.13 34.89
CA ARG A 395 8.79 96.57 33.63
C ARG A 395 9.68 95.34 33.86
N THR A 396 10.61 95.37 34.82
CA THR A 396 11.46 94.22 35.12
C THR A 396 10.73 93.07 35.80
N GLU A 397 9.77 93.36 36.68
CA GLU A 397 8.97 92.34 37.36
C GLU A 397 8.02 91.64 36.37
N SER A 398 7.40 92.39 35.45
CA SER A 398 6.58 91.82 34.37
C SER A 398 7.40 91.06 33.32
N GLU A 399 8.60 91.52 32.96
CA GLU A 399 9.54 90.80 32.07
C GLU A 399 9.99 89.46 32.68
N ALA A 400 10.28 89.43 33.99
CA ALA A 400 10.58 88.19 34.70
C ALA A 400 9.37 87.24 34.78
N ASP A 401 8.17 87.79 34.95
CA ASP A 401 6.91 87.03 34.97
C ASP A 401 6.57 86.40 33.61
N TRP A 402 6.77 87.13 32.52
CA TRP A 402 6.61 86.59 31.17
C TRP A 402 7.68 85.54 30.86
N SER A 403 8.92 85.76 31.30
CA SER A 403 10.01 84.78 31.17
C SER A 403 9.69 83.46 31.89
N ARG A 404 9.17 83.53 33.12
CA ARG A 404 8.69 82.35 33.86
C ARG A 404 7.55 81.63 33.13
N LYS A 405 6.49 82.35 32.77
CA LYS A 405 5.33 81.80 32.03
C LYS A 405 5.74 81.15 30.70
N LEU A 406 6.73 81.71 30.00
CA LEU A 406 7.25 81.14 28.76
C LEU A 406 8.06 79.85 29.01
N CYS A 407 8.87 79.80 30.06
CA CYS A 407 9.58 78.58 30.46
C CYS A 407 8.59 77.46 30.88
N ASP A 408 7.57 77.80 31.68
CA ASP A 408 6.55 76.86 32.12
C ASP A 408 5.74 76.32 30.94
N LYS A 409 5.35 77.19 29.99
CA LYS A 409 4.68 76.76 28.75
C LYS A 409 5.60 75.92 27.84
N GLY A 410 6.90 76.22 27.78
CA GLY A 410 7.89 75.38 27.12
C GLY A 410 7.88 73.95 27.69
N ARG A 411 7.95 73.83 29.03
CA ARG A 411 7.87 72.55 29.73
C ARG A 411 6.57 71.81 29.47
N GLU A 412 5.42 72.48 29.56
CA GLU A 412 4.12 71.89 29.20
C GLU A 412 4.12 71.35 27.77
N THR A 413 4.69 72.07 26.80
CA THR A 413 4.74 71.60 25.41
C THR A 413 5.68 70.41 25.21
N ASP A 414 6.81 70.34 25.91
CA ASP A 414 7.70 69.17 25.85
C ASP A 414 7.12 67.96 26.61
N GLU A 415 6.43 68.17 27.73
CA GLU A 415 5.71 67.12 28.46
C GLU A 415 4.56 66.53 27.59
N LEU A 416 3.75 67.38 26.96
CA LEU A 416 2.72 66.95 26.00
C LEU A 416 3.31 66.22 24.78
N LYS A 417 4.47 66.66 24.29
CA LYS A 417 5.20 66.04 23.17
C LYS A 417 5.77 64.66 23.56
N MET A 418 6.25 64.49 24.79
CA MET A 418 6.67 63.18 25.33
C MET A 418 5.47 62.24 25.52
N ILE A 419 4.33 62.74 25.99
CA ILE A 419 3.07 61.97 26.09
C ILE A 419 2.59 61.56 24.68
N LEU A 420 2.65 62.46 23.69
CA LEU A 420 2.27 62.16 22.32
C LEU A 420 3.20 61.10 21.68
N GLN A 421 4.51 61.19 21.90
CA GLN A 421 5.49 60.22 21.38
C GLN A 421 5.33 58.84 22.03
N SER A 422 5.10 58.76 23.34
CA SER A 422 4.85 57.48 24.02
C SER A 422 3.49 56.88 23.63
N SER A 423 2.46 57.71 23.46
CA SER A 423 1.16 57.29 22.90
C SER A 423 1.25 56.78 21.46
N ALA A 424 2.11 57.40 20.63
CA ALA A 424 2.38 56.94 19.27
C ALA A 424 3.09 55.57 19.27
N LYS A 425 4.16 55.39 20.04
CA LYS A 425 4.86 54.10 20.19
C LYS A 425 3.95 52.99 20.70
N LEU A 426 3.17 53.25 21.75
CA LEU A 426 2.21 52.29 22.29
C LEU A 426 1.11 51.91 21.28
N ARG A 427 0.80 52.80 20.32
CA ARG A 427 -0.12 52.50 19.21
C ARG A 427 0.55 51.62 18.15
N GLU A 428 1.78 51.93 17.76
CA GLU A 428 2.59 51.16 16.80
C GLU A 428 2.86 49.74 17.34
N GLU A 429 3.23 49.61 18.61
CA GLU A 429 3.37 48.33 19.33
C GLU A 429 2.06 47.52 19.28
N LYS A 430 0.93 48.13 19.66
CA LYS A 430 -0.39 47.48 19.60
C LYS A 430 -0.79 47.10 18.18
N GLU A 431 -0.54 47.97 17.20
CA GLU A 431 -0.85 47.71 15.79
C GLU A 431 -0.04 46.52 15.27
N SER A 432 1.27 46.46 15.57
CA SER A 432 2.13 45.31 15.25
C SER A 432 1.64 44.01 15.89
N ILE A 433 1.24 44.04 17.17
CA ILE A 433 0.67 42.88 17.87
C ILE A 433 -0.66 42.45 17.23
N THR A 434 -1.54 43.39 16.88
CA THR A 434 -2.78 43.04 16.16
C THR A 434 -2.53 42.54 14.73
N GLY A 435 -1.46 42.98 14.07
CA GLY A 435 -1.03 42.45 12.77
C GLY A 435 -0.59 41.00 12.88
N VAL A 436 0.27 40.67 13.86
CA VAL A 436 0.68 39.29 14.14
C VAL A 436 -0.54 38.42 14.48
N LEU A 437 -1.41 38.88 15.38
CA LEU A 437 -2.62 38.13 15.77
C LEU A 437 -3.58 37.92 14.59
N LYS A 438 -3.77 38.91 13.70
CA LYS A 438 -4.55 38.73 12.46
C LYS A 438 -3.92 37.67 11.56
N SER A 439 -2.61 37.74 11.30
CA SER A 439 -1.93 36.76 10.45
C SER A 439 -1.99 35.33 11.00
N GLU A 440 -1.98 35.16 12.32
CA GLU A 440 -2.15 33.86 12.96
C GLU A 440 -3.60 33.36 12.92
N ILE A 441 -4.60 34.26 13.03
CA ILE A 441 -6.02 33.93 12.81
C ILE A 441 -6.24 33.49 11.36
N GLU A 442 -5.75 34.26 10.37
CA GLU A 442 -5.83 33.91 8.94
C GLU A 442 -5.15 32.56 8.65
N ARG A 443 -4.00 32.29 9.28
CA ARG A 443 -3.29 31.00 9.19
C ARG A 443 -4.11 29.84 9.75
N LEU A 444 -4.72 30.03 10.93
CA LEU A 444 -5.56 29.03 11.59
C LEU A 444 -6.88 28.79 10.84
N GLU A 445 -7.50 29.82 10.29
CA GLU A 445 -8.70 29.69 9.44
C GLU A 445 -8.40 28.91 8.16
N ALA A 446 -7.28 29.19 7.49
CA ALA A 446 -6.82 28.41 6.34
C ALA A 446 -6.51 26.95 6.70
N GLU A 447 -5.93 26.71 7.88
CA GLU A 447 -5.67 25.37 8.41
C GLU A 447 -6.97 24.60 8.69
N VAL A 448 -7.97 25.24 9.31
CA VAL A 448 -9.31 24.67 9.55
C VAL A 448 -10.03 24.37 8.24
N GLN A 449 -10.03 25.28 7.27
CA GLN A 449 -10.62 25.03 5.94
C GLN A 449 -9.93 23.87 5.21
N ASN A 450 -8.60 23.73 5.35
CA ASN A 450 -7.88 22.58 4.83
C ASN A 450 -8.32 21.27 5.52
N HIS A 451 -8.45 21.25 6.85
CA HIS A 451 -8.91 20.06 7.59
C HIS A 451 -10.35 19.68 7.23
N GLN A 452 -11.26 20.66 7.10
CA GLN A 452 -12.64 20.43 6.63
C GLN A 452 -12.66 19.79 5.23
N ARG A 453 -11.82 20.25 4.31
CA ARG A 453 -11.74 19.69 2.95
C ARG A 453 -11.25 18.24 2.94
N HIS A 454 -10.23 17.92 3.75
CA HIS A 454 -9.76 16.54 3.91
C HIS A 454 -10.83 15.63 4.56
N ALA A 455 -11.58 16.14 5.53
CA ALA A 455 -12.69 15.40 6.13
C ALA A 455 -13.80 15.08 5.12
N LEU A 456 -14.15 16.02 4.24
CA LEU A 456 -15.11 15.80 3.15
C LEU A 456 -14.59 14.82 2.09
N GLU A 457 -13.30 14.87 1.74
CA GLU A 457 -12.69 13.91 0.79
C GLU A 457 -12.63 12.49 1.37
N LEU A 458 -12.31 12.36 2.67
CA LEU A 458 -12.35 11.10 3.40
C LEU A 458 -13.78 10.54 3.52
N GLN A 459 -14.78 11.38 3.81
CA GLN A 459 -16.19 10.96 3.81
C GLN A 459 -16.58 10.42 2.43
N LEU A 460 -16.31 11.18 1.37
CA LEU A 460 -16.57 10.74 -0.01
C LEU A 460 -15.80 9.46 -0.37
N GLN A 461 -14.64 9.19 0.24
CA GLN A 461 -13.94 7.91 0.08
C GLN A 461 -14.61 6.77 0.84
N VAL A 462 -15.11 7.00 2.06
CA VAL A 462 -15.90 6.04 2.84
C VAL A 462 -17.19 5.67 2.10
N ASP A 463 -17.92 6.66 1.59
CA ASP A 463 -19.18 6.44 0.86
C ASP A 463 -18.94 5.55 -0.38
N ARG A 464 -17.91 5.85 -1.18
CA ARG A 464 -17.50 5.02 -2.33
C ARG A 464 -17.03 3.61 -1.93
N MET A 465 -16.50 3.42 -0.73
CA MET A 465 -16.15 2.09 -0.20
C MET A 465 -17.41 1.31 0.21
N ASN A 466 -18.42 1.98 0.78
CA ASN A 466 -19.71 1.38 1.12
C ASN A 466 -20.50 0.98 -0.13
N ASP A 467 -20.50 1.81 -1.18
CA ASP A 467 -21.07 1.49 -2.50
C ASP A 467 -20.38 0.26 -3.13
N ALA A 468 -19.04 0.19 -3.03
CA ALA A 468 -18.29 -0.96 -3.48
C ALA A 468 -18.64 -2.22 -2.66
N GLU A 469 -18.68 -2.12 -1.33
CA GLU A 469 -19.00 -3.25 -0.46
C GLU A 469 -20.41 -3.79 -0.70
N THR A 470 -21.43 -2.93 -0.76
CA THR A 470 -22.81 -3.35 -1.07
C THR A 470 -22.91 -4.02 -2.45
N SER A 471 -22.16 -3.53 -3.45
CA SER A 471 -22.09 -4.18 -4.77
C SER A 471 -21.42 -5.57 -4.72
N PHE A 472 -20.47 -5.79 -3.81
CA PHE A 472 -19.85 -7.11 -3.58
C PHE A 472 -20.77 -8.03 -2.77
N GLN A 473 -21.44 -7.52 -1.74
CA GLN A 473 -22.44 -8.27 -0.95
C GLN A 473 -23.56 -8.79 -1.86
N LEU A 474 -24.07 -7.96 -2.80
CA LEU A 474 -25.07 -8.38 -3.78
C LEU A 474 -24.55 -9.53 -4.68
N ARG A 475 -23.35 -9.40 -5.25
CA ARG A 475 -22.73 -10.46 -6.08
C ARG A 475 -22.47 -11.75 -5.29
N ILE A 476 -22.16 -11.65 -4.00
CA ILE A 476 -22.05 -12.81 -3.10
C ILE A 476 -23.41 -13.48 -2.91
N SER A 477 -24.48 -12.70 -2.72
CA SER A 477 -25.86 -13.22 -2.66
C SER A 477 -26.29 -13.90 -3.97
N ASP A 478 -26.00 -13.29 -5.12
CA ASP A 478 -26.34 -13.84 -6.44
C ASP A 478 -25.62 -15.18 -6.68
N THR A 479 -24.31 -15.23 -6.43
CA THR A 479 -23.51 -16.47 -6.59
C THR A 479 -23.85 -17.55 -5.55
N GLN A 480 -24.34 -17.17 -4.36
CA GLN A 480 -24.93 -18.11 -3.40
C GLN A 480 -26.23 -18.71 -3.93
N ALA A 481 -27.13 -17.90 -4.48
CA ALA A 481 -28.38 -18.36 -5.08
C ALA A 481 -28.15 -19.28 -6.29
N GLU A 482 -27.18 -18.97 -7.16
CA GLU A 482 -26.73 -19.85 -8.24
C GLU A 482 -26.21 -21.20 -7.69
N ALA A 483 -25.35 -21.16 -6.67
CA ALA A 483 -24.81 -22.37 -6.04
C ALA A 483 -25.89 -23.23 -5.38
N GLU A 484 -26.95 -22.64 -4.82
CA GLU A 484 -28.11 -23.36 -4.30
C GLU A 484 -28.98 -23.95 -5.41
N GLY A 485 -29.17 -23.22 -6.52
CA GLY A 485 -29.78 -23.74 -7.74
C GLY A 485 -29.07 -24.99 -8.27
N TYR A 486 -27.73 -24.95 -8.34
CA TYR A 486 -26.93 -26.11 -8.76
C TYR A 486 -26.98 -27.28 -7.76
N LYS A 487 -27.02 -27.03 -6.44
CA LYS A 487 -27.23 -28.10 -5.43
C LYS A 487 -28.58 -28.81 -5.66
N SER A 488 -29.65 -28.04 -5.83
CA SER A 488 -31.00 -28.55 -6.08
C SER A 488 -31.08 -29.38 -7.37
N GLN A 489 -30.42 -28.92 -8.45
CA GLN A 489 -30.29 -29.70 -9.69
C GLN A 489 -29.54 -31.03 -9.47
N ILE A 490 -28.43 -31.03 -8.71
CA ILE A 490 -27.67 -32.24 -8.37
C ILE A 490 -28.50 -33.22 -7.52
N GLU A 491 -29.31 -32.72 -6.59
CA GLU A 491 -30.20 -33.55 -5.78
C GLU A 491 -31.34 -34.16 -6.60
N SER A 492 -31.95 -33.39 -7.51
CA SER A 492 -32.93 -33.88 -8.49
C SER A 492 -32.34 -34.96 -9.41
N LEU A 493 -31.13 -34.73 -9.94
CA LEU A 493 -30.42 -35.72 -10.76
C LEU A 493 -30.08 -37.00 -10.00
N LYS A 494 -29.66 -36.90 -8.72
CA LYS A 494 -29.45 -38.07 -7.85
C LYS A 494 -30.75 -38.83 -7.59
N ALA A 495 -31.86 -38.14 -7.35
CA ALA A 495 -33.16 -38.77 -7.16
C ALA A 495 -33.61 -39.52 -8.43
N HIS A 496 -33.43 -38.91 -9.60
CA HIS A 496 -33.69 -39.56 -10.89
C HIS A 496 -32.74 -40.74 -11.16
N GLU A 497 -31.46 -40.65 -10.79
CA GLU A 497 -30.52 -41.77 -10.87
C GLU A 497 -30.96 -42.95 -9.98
N VAL A 498 -31.43 -42.68 -8.76
CA VAL A 498 -31.99 -43.70 -7.85
C VAL A 498 -33.26 -44.33 -8.43
N GLN A 499 -34.14 -43.54 -9.05
CA GLN A 499 -35.32 -44.04 -9.77
C GLN A 499 -34.93 -44.94 -10.95
N LEU A 500 -33.99 -44.52 -11.80
CA LEU A 500 -33.48 -45.33 -12.92
C LEU A 500 -32.81 -46.62 -12.43
N ARG A 501 -32.00 -46.57 -11.37
CA ARG A 501 -31.43 -47.77 -10.72
C ARG A 501 -32.53 -48.68 -10.18
N GLY A 502 -33.64 -48.12 -9.69
CA GLY A 502 -34.85 -48.84 -9.32
C GLY A 502 -35.49 -49.55 -10.53
N HIS A 503 -35.78 -48.82 -11.59
CA HIS A 503 -36.36 -49.37 -12.83
C HIS A 503 -35.49 -50.47 -13.44
N ILE A 504 -34.16 -50.30 -13.43
CA ILE A 504 -33.21 -51.34 -13.90
C ILE A 504 -33.25 -52.59 -13.01
N LYS A 505 -33.44 -52.47 -11.69
CA LYS A 505 -33.67 -53.63 -10.81
C LYS A 505 -34.97 -54.34 -11.16
N THR A 506 -36.07 -53.60 -11.31
CA THR A 506 -37.37 -54.15 -11.70
C THR A 506 -37.30 -54.86 -13.06
N LEU A 507 -36.74 -54.22 -14.08
CA LEU A 507 -36.56 -54.81 -15.41
C LEU A 507 -35.66 -56.06 -15.39
N ARG A 508 -34.63 -56.12 -14.54
CA ARG A 508 -33.83 -57.34 -14.34
C ARG A 508 -34.64 -58.46 -13.67
N GLU A 509 -35.57 -58.13 -12.79
CA GLU A 509 -36.42 -59.13 -12.13
C GLU A 509 -37.55 -59.61 -13.04
N GLU A 510 -38.17 -58.73 -13.83
CA GLU A 510 -39.07 -59.14 -14.92
C GLU A 510 -38.34 -59.97 -15.97
N LEU A 511 -37.09 -59.61 -16.32
CA LEU A 511 -36.26 -60.43 -17.19
C LEU A 511 -35.97 -61.81 -16.58
N ARG A 512 -35.72 -61.92 -15.26
CA ARG A 512 -35.60 -63.23 -14.59
C ARG A 512 -36.90 -64.02 -14.61
N LYS A 513 -38.06 -63.38 -14.39
CA LYS A 513 -39.37 -64.06 -14.49
C LYS A 513 -39.62 -64.56 -15.91
N VAL A 514 -39.31 -63.76 -16.93
CA VAL A 514 -39.40 -64.14 -18.35
C VAL A 514 -38.37 -65.21 -18.72
N GLN A 515 -37.15 -65.17 -18.19
CA GLN A 515 -36.16 -66.24 -18.37
C GLN A 515 -36.58 -67.53 -17.68
N ASN A 516 -37.17 -67.46 -16.48
CA ASN A 516 -37.69 -68.63 -15.77
C ASN A 516 -38.92 -69.23 -16.46
N SER A 517 -39.83 -68.41 -17.02
CA SER A 517 -40.97 -68.92 -17.79
C SER A 517 -40.56 -69.43 -19.18
N ALA A 518 -39.59 -68.78 -19.84
CA ALA A 518 -38.98 -69.29 -21.06
C ALA A 518 -38.26 -70.61 -20.81
N ALA A 519 -37.46 -70.73 -19.74
CA ALA A 519 -36.80 -71.98 -19.36
C ALA A 519 -37.80 -73.08 -18.95
N LEU A 520 -38.96 -72.72 -18.40
CA LEU A 520 -40.05 -73.67 -18.13
C LEU A 520 -40.69 -74.18 -19.44
N LEU A 521 -40.88 -73.31 -20.43
CA LEU A 521 -41.38 -73.65 -21.76
C LEU A 521 -40.34 -74.43 -22.59
N GLU A 522 -39.05 -74.12 -22.44
CA GLU A 522 -37.94 -74.81 -23.08
C GLU A 522 -37.72 -76.20 -22.47
N ARG A 523 -37.86 -76.33 -21.14
CA ARG A 523 -37.92 -77.63 -20.44
C ARG A 523 -39.18 -78.44 -20.79
N GLN A 524 -40.14 -77.86 -21.50
CA GLN A 524 -41.30 -78.53 -22.11
C GLN A 524 -41.11 -78.89 -23.60
N ARG A 525 -39.96 -78.60 -24.21
CA ARG A 525 -39.67 -78.90 -25.63
C ARG A 525 -38.39 -79.73 -25.76
N ASN A 526 -38.42 -80.73 -26.63
CA ASN A 526 -37.33 -81.70 -26.78
C ASN A 526 -36.03 -81.04 -27.30
N PRO A 527 -34.85 -81.51 -26.88
CA PRO A 527 -33.57 -80.96 -27.34
C PRO A 527 -33.29 -81.33 -28.80
N GLY A 528 -33.31 -80.33 -29.69
CA GLY A 528 -32.95 -80.50 -31.09
C GLY A 528 -33.30 -79.30 -31.97
N VAL A 529 -32.55 -79.13 -33.06
CA VAL A 529 -32.72 -78.07 -34.09
C VAL A 529 -32.51 -76.65 -33.59
N GLY A 530 -31.25 -76.21 -33.56
CA GLY A 530 -30.90 -74.79 -33.63
C GLY A 530 -30.52 -74.39 -35.05
N TYR A 531 -30.80 -73.14 -35.45
CA TYR A 531 -30.25 -72.50 -36.65
C TYR A 531 -29.87 -71.04 -36.33
N TRP A 532 -28.76 -70.59 -36.88
CA TRP A 532 -28.18 -69.26 -36.62
C TRP A 532 -28.53 -68.25 -37.74
N THR A 533 -28.66 -66.97 -37.35
CA THR A 533 -28.31 -65.75 -38.10
C THR A 533 -28.66 -65.61 -39.59
N SER A 534 -29.28 -64.47 -39.96
CA SER A 534 -28.54 -63.41 -40.68
C SER A 534 -29.24 -62.04 -40.67
N ARG A 535 -28.50 -61.02 -41.14
CA ARG A 535 -28.81 -59.60 -41.35
C ARG A 535 -29.21 -59.36 -42.82
N ILE A 536 -30.08 -58.39 -43.15
CA ILE A 536 -30.02 -57.59 -44.41
C ILE A 536 -30.94 -56.34 -44.45
N GLU A 537 -30.39 -55.27 -45.05
CA GLU A 537 -30.89 -54.05 -45.74
C GLU A 537 -32.08 -53.12 -45.34
N ASN A 538 -31.76 -51.82 -45.45
CA ASN A 538 -32.46 -50.65 -46.04
C ASN A 538 -33.99 -50.59 -46.26
N THR A 539 -34.54 -49.40 -46.01
CA THR A 539 -35.38 -48.66 -46.98
C THR A 539 -35.36 -47.14 -46.70
N ASP A 540 -35.20 -46.31 -47.73
CA ASP A 540 -35.43 -44.85 -47.69
C ASP A 540 -36.90 -44.51 -47.97
N SER A 541 -37.41 -43.38 -47.45
CA SER A 541 -38.20 -42.39 -48.23
C SER A 541 -38.86 -41.25 -47.42
N ARG A 542 -38.62 -40.00 -47.86
CA ARG A 542 -39.62 -38.91 -48.10
C ARG A 542 -40.41 -38.34 -46.89
N ALA A 543 -40.93 -37.10 -46.90
CA ALA A 543 -40.81 -35.97 -47.83
C ALA A 543 -40.97 -34.63 -47.07
N SER A 544 -40.62 -33.50 -47.72
CA SER A 544 -40.86 -32.14 -47.22
C SER A 544 -42.13 -31.53 -47.81
N ILE A 545 -42.85 -30.68 -47.06
CA ILE A 545 -43.84 -29.74 -47.61
C ILE A 545 -43.80 -28.39 -46.87
N SER A 546 -43.97 -27.31 -47.64
CA SER A 546 -44.09 -25.87 -47.31
C SER A 546 -45.50 -25.47 -46.81
N SER A 547 -45.87 -24.25 -46.39
CA SER A 547 -45.20 -22.97 -46.01
C SER A 547 -46.26 -22.00 -45.41
N ALA A 548 -45.82 -20.93 -44.70
CA ALA A 548 -46.56 -19.67 -44.42
C ALA A 548 -47.82 -19.76 -43.50
N SER A 549 -48.23 -18.71 -42.74
CA SER A 549 -47.62 -17.40 -42.40
C SER A 549 -48.15 -16.84 -41.06
N ASP A 550 -47.59 -15.69 -40.66
CA ASP A 550 -48.12 -14.67 -39.73
C ASP A 550 -47.90 -14.79 -38.20
N LEU A 551 -48.04 -13.61 -37.57
CA LEU A 551 -47.51 -13.15 -36.29
C LEU A 551 -48.67 -12.65 -35.38
N PRO A 552 -48.45 -12.12 -34.15
CA PRO A 552 -47.23 -12.04 -33.33
C PRO A 552 -47.38 -12.58 -31.87
N SER A 553 -46.25 -12.69 -31.16
CA SER A 553 -46.02 -12.16 -29.78
C SER A 553 -45.35 -13.12 -28.76
N ARG A 554 -44.39 -12.53 -28.03
CA ARG A 554 -44.05 -12.77 -26.61
C ARG A 554 -43.24 -14.02 -26.18
N ALA A 555 -42.01 -13.70 -25.73
CA ALA A 555 -41.23 -14.28 -24.61
C ALA A 555 -40.17 -15.38 -24.84
N THR A 556 -38.98 -15.08 -24.29
CA THR A 556 -38.00 -15.97 -23.62
C THR A 556 -37.41 -17.18 -24.36
N SER A 557 -36.27 -16.95 -25.01
CA SER A 557 -34.91 -17.41 -24.63
C SER A 557 -34.71 -18.51 -23.55
N PRO A 558 -33.55 -19.23 -23.52
CA PRO A 558 -32.46 -19.32 -24.51
C PRO A 558 -31.95 -20.76 -24.84
N GLY A 559 -31.16 -20.88 -25.92
CA GLY A 559 -30.25 -21.99 -26.17
C GLY A 559 -28.94 -21.47 -26.82
N PRO A 560 -27.73 -21.91 -26.41
CA PRO A 560 -26.50 -21.19 -26.72
C PRO A 560 -25.76 -21.68 -27.98
N THR A 561 -25.17 -20.74 -28.73
CA THR A 561 -24.03 -20.98 -29.64
C THR A 561 -23.04 -19.81 -29.57
N SER A 562 -21.76 -20.07 -29.82
CA SER A 562 -20.66 -19.12 -29.62
C SER A 562 -20.36 -18.26 -30.86
N PRO A 563 -20.07 -16.95 -30.71
CA PRO A 563 -19.55 -16.12 -31.79
C PRO A 563 -18.01 -16.01 -31.78
N THR A 564 -17.41 -15.98 -32.97
CA THR A 564 -16.05 -15.47 -33.22
C THR A 564 -16.06 -13.94 -33.30
N PRO A 565 -14.98 -13.23 -32.90
CA PRO A 565 -14.96 -11.77 -32.89
C PRO A 565 -14.80 -11.17 -34.31
N SER A 566 -15.88 -10.59 -34.84
CA SER A 566 -15.86 -9.71 -36.01
C SER A 566 -15.44 -8.29 -35.62
N LYS A 567 -14.48 -7.70 -36.34
CA LYS A 567 -14.18 -6.27 -36.25
C LYS A 567 -15.34 -5.47 -36.86
N GLY A 568 -15.82 -4.42 -36.19
CA GLY A 568 -16.89 -3.57 -36.74
C GLY A 568 -17.29 -2.37 -35.86
N ASP A 569 -17.49 -2.57 -34.56
CA ASP A 569 -18.25 -1.63 -33.71
C ASP A 569 -17.42 -0.57 -32.94
N GLU A 570 -16.20 -0.25 -33.39
CA GLU A 570 -15.31 0.72 -32.70
C GLU A 570 -15.18 2.10 -33.38
N ASP A 571 -16.02 2.41 -34.38
CA ASP A 571 -16.26 3.81 -34.82
C ASP A 571 -17.11 4.58 -33.78
N ILE A 572 -16.55 4.68 -32.57
CA ILE A 572 -17.03 5.55 -31.49
C ILE A 572 -17.06 6.98 -32.04
N ASN A 573 -18.21 7.67 -31.94
CA ASN A 573 -18.39 9.04 -32.43
C ASN A 573 -17.32 10.01 -31.87
N LEU A 574 -16.22 10.17 -32.61
CA LEU A 574 -15.07 10.98 -32.21
C LEU A 574 -15.47 12.44 -32.02
N GLU A 575 -16.46 12.92 -32.78
CA GLU A 575 -16.99 14.27 -32.67
C GLU A 575 -17.84 14.49 -31.40
N TYR A 576 -18.63 13.48 -30.99
CA TYR A 576 -19.31 13.52 -29.69
C TYR A 576 -18.31 13.50 -28.54
N LEU A 577 -17.32 12.59 -28.59
CA LEU A 577 -16.29 12.47 -27.57
C LEU A 577 -15.44 13.76 -27.49
N ARG A 578 -15.11 14.36 -28.64
CA ARG A 578 -14.42 15.67 -28.74
C ARG A 578 -15.22 16.79 -28.10
N ASN A 579 -16.52 16.88 -28.36
CA ASN A 579 -17.36 17.93 -27.79
C ASN A 579 -17.51 17.78 -26.27
N VAL A 580 -17.67 16.56 -25.76
CA VAL A 580 -17.65 16.28 -24.32
C VAL A 580 -16.29 16.64 -23.70
N ILE A 581 -15.17 16.25 -24.33
CA ILE A 581 -13.82 16.60 -23.88
C ILE A 581 -13.63 18.12 -23.82
N LEU A 582 -14.09 18.87 -24.83
CA LEU A 582 -14.01 20.33 -24.86
C LEU A 582 -14.82 20.98 -23.73
N GLN A 583 -16.08 20.57 -23.54
CA GLN A 583 -16.95 21.09 -22.47
C GLN A 583 -16.37 20.87 -21.07
N PHE A 584 -15.68 19.74 -20.86
CA PHE A 584 -14.98 19.46 -19.60
C PHE A 584 -13.62 20.19 -19.45
N LEU A 585 -13.04 20.73 -20.52
CA LEU A 585 -11.81 21.55 -20.47
C LEU A 585 -12.10 23.04 -20.25
N GLU A 586 -13.24 23.51 -20.75
CA GLU A 586 -13.77 24.87 -20.63
C GLU A 586 -14.01 25.26 -19.16
N HIS A 587 -14.66 24.38 -18.37
CA HIS A 587 -14.82 24.56 -16.93
C HIS A 587 -13.63 24.01 -16.15
N LYS A 588 -12.88 24.87 -15.43
CA LYS A 588 -11.65 24.49 -14.71
C LYS A 588 -11.89 23.37 -13.68
N GLU A 589 -12.94 23.48 -12.87
CA GLU A 589 -13.28 22.51 -11.83
C GLU A 589 -13.74 21.15 -12.35
N MET A 590 -14.10 21.02 -13.64
CA MET A 590 -14.53 19.74 -14.23
C MET A 590 -13.36 18.91 -14.78
N ARG A 591 -12.21 19.53 -15.04
CA ARG A 591 -11.03 18.86 -15.61
C ARG A 591 -10.49 17.68 -14.79
N PRO A 592 -10.45 17.69 -13.45
CA PRO A 592 -10.01 16.51 -12.68
C PRO A 592 -10.92 15.29 -12.90
N ASN A 593 -12.21 15.53 -13.16
CA ASN A 593 -13.17 14.47 -13.50
C ASN A 593 -12.92 13.96 -14.92
N LEU A 594 -12.58 14.83 -15.88
CA LEU A 594 -12.18 14.42 -17.23
C LEU A 594 -10.90 13.57 -17.21
N VAL A 595 -9.87 13.96 -16.45
CA VAL A 595 -8.65 13.15 -16.28
C VAL A 595 -8.98 11.79 -15.68
N ARG A 596 -9.92 11.72 -14.73
CA ARG A 596 -10.36 10.45 -14.13
C ARG A 596 -11.11 9.56 -15.15
N VAL A 597 -11.95 10.13 -16.01
CA VAL A 597 -12.66 9.39 -17.08
C VAL A 597 -11.69 8.94 -18.18
N LEU A 598 -10.84 9.84 -18.68
CA LEU A 598 -9.81 9.50 -19.67
C LEU A 598 -8.81 8.46 -19.13
N SER A 599 -8.47 8.50 -17.85
CA SER A 599 -7.64 7.48 -17.19
C SER A 599 -8.27 6.08 -17.19
N ILE A 600 -9.61 5.98 -17.18
CA ILE A 600 -10.33 4.70 -17.25
C ILE A 600 -10.38 4.21 -18.71
N ILE A 601 -10.71 5.11 -19.65
CA ILE A 601 -10.84 4.79 -21.08
C ILE A 601 -9.48 4.44 -21.70
N LEU A 602 -8.46 5.28 -21.49
CA LEU A 602 -7.10 5.12 -22.02
C LEU A 602 -6.18 4.27 -21.12
N ARG A 603 -6.70 3.75 -20.00
CA ARG A 603 -6.01 2.85 -19.06
C ARG A 603 -4.66 3.39 -18.54
N PHE A 604 -4.60 4.68 -18.19
CA PHE A 604 -3.42 5.26 -17.55
C PHE A 604 -3.06 4.54 -16.25
N THR A 605 -1.77 4.42 -15.95
CA THR A 605 -1.30 3.87 -14.69
C THR A 605 -1.69 4.78 -13.51
N PRO A 606 -1.87 4.25 -12.29
CA PRO A 606 -2.14 5.07 -11.11
C PRO A 606 -1.05 6.09 -10.75
N GLN A 607 0.10 6.11 -11.43
CA GLN A 607 1.11 7.16 -11.31
C GLN A 607 0.84 8.30 -12.30
N GLU A 608 0.59 7.97 -13.56
CA GLU A 608 0.20 8.94 -14.60
C GLU A 608 -1.09 9.70 -14.24
N THR A 609 -2.12 9.00 -13.76
CA THR A 609 -3.39 9.63 -13.33
C THR A 609 -3.15 10.67 -12.23
N ARG A 610 -2.29 10.36 -11.25
CA ARG A 610 -1.92 11.30 -10.18
C ARG A 610 -1.08 12.46 -10.70
N ARG A 611 -0.13 12.22 -11.61
CA ARG A 611 0.70 13.26 -12.24
C ARG A 611 -0.12 14.21 -13.14
N LEU A 612 -1.19 13.71 -13.76
CA LEU A 612 -2.12 14.51 -14.56
C LEU A 612 -3.09 15.31 -13.68
N ILE A 613 -3.70 14.70 -12.66
CA ILE A 613 -4.57 15.41 -11.71
C ILE A 613 -3.79 16.52 -10.97
N ALA A 614 -2.49 16.31 -10.68
CA ALA A 614 -1.63 17.32 -10.06
C ALA A 614 -1.14 18.46 -11.00
N LYS A 615 -1.48 18.43 -12.30
CA LYS A 615 -1.14 19.47 -13.29
C LYS A 615 -2.38 20.19 -13.87
N VAL A 616 -3.57 20.02 -13.25
CA VAL A 616 -4.88 20.36 -13.84
C VAL A 616 -5.73 21.30 -12.97
#